data_AF-A0A9P5AU60-F1
#
_entry.id   AF-A0A9P5AU60-F1
#
_cell.length_a   1.000
_cell.length_b   1.000
_cell.length_c   1.000
_cell.angle_alpha   90.00
_cell.angle_beta   90.00
_cell.angle_gamma   90.00
#
_symmetry.space_group_name_H-M   'P 1'
#
loop_
_entity.id
_entity.type
_entity.pdbx_description
1 polymer ?
#
loop_
_entity_poly.entity_id
_entity_poly.type
_entity_poly.pdbx_seq_one_letter_code
_entity_poly.pdbx_strand_id
1 'polypeptide(L)'
;MSTLFCCNDIEPYRPQYLSHQSKFNNFMSWGSFPKESSLISVDNNHDFSQINPAYAVQLVRQVNFGPLESKRYFIPKDSSENDYVEVSE
;
A
#
# COMPACT_ATOMS: atom_id res chain seq x y z
N MET A 1 -10.68 6.85 -12.64
CA MET A 1 -9.60 5.87 -12.83
C MET A 1 -8.29 6.41 -12.26
N SER A 2 -8.18 6.42 -10.93
CA SER A 2 -6.91 6.68 -10.26
C SER A 2 -6.15 5.36 -10.16
N THR A 3 -5.06 5.24 -10.89
CA THR A 3 -4.10 4.15 -10.69
C THR A 3 -3.46 4.32 -9.31
N LEU A 4 -3.25 3.22 -8.58
CA LEU A 4 -2.58 3.22 -7.26
C LEU A 4 -1.22 3.94 -7.32
N PHE A 5 -0.55 3.76 -8.45
CA PHE A 5 0.74 4.32 -8.81
C PHE A 5 0.58 5.40 -9.88
N CYS A 6 1.30 6.51 -9.76
CA CYS A 6 1.24 7.61 -10.71
C CYS A 6 1.96 7.31 -12.04
N CYS A 7 2.79 6.26 -12.06
CA CYS A 7 3.64 5.88 -13.18
C CYS A 7 3.56 4.36 -13.38
N ASN A 8 3.76 3.90 -14.62
CA ASN A 8 3.76 2.47 -14.97
C ASN A 8 4.98 1.73 -14.38
N ASP A 9 6.10 2.44 -14.22
CA ASP A 9 7.34 1.91 -13.64
C ASP A 9 7.64 2.69 -12.36
N ILE A 10 7.31 2.10 -11.21
CA ILE A 10 7.75 2.60 -9.90
C ILE A 10 8.93 1.75 -9.44
N GLU A 11 10.04 2.42 -9.19
CA GLU A 11 11.25 1.80 -8.66
C GLU A 11 11.49 2.22 -7.21
N PRO A 12 12.15 1.35 -6.41
CA PRO A 12 12.56 1.73 -5.07
C PRO A 12 13.52 2.92 -5.11
N TYR A 13 13.28 3.91 -4.24
CA TYR A 13 14.08 5.13 -4.16
C TYR A 13 15.58 4.89 -3.96
N ARG A 14 15.95 3.81 -3.27
CA ARG A 14 17.35 3.44 -3.01
C ARG A 14 17.62 2.03 -3.55
N PRO A 15 18.72 1.82 -4.31
CA PRO A 15 19.16 0.49 -4.75
C PRO A 15 19.85 -0.27 -3.61
N GLN A 16 19.13 -0.51 -2.52
CA GLN A 16 19.61 -1.26 -1.36
C GLN A 16 18.57 -2.30 -0.96
N TYR A 17 19.03 -3.50 -0.65
CA TYR A 17 18.17 -4.55 -0.11
C TYR A 17 17.79 -4.22 1.34
N LEU A 18 16.50 -4.06 1.62
CA LEU A 18 15.99 -3.72 2.94
C LEU A 18 15.68 -4.97 3.76
N SER A 19 15.68 -4.86 5.10
CA SER A 19 15.32 -5.97 6.02
C SER A 19 13.91 -6.53 5.76
N HIS A 20 13.02 -5.73 5.17
CA HIS A 20 11.65 -6.11 4.80
C HIS A 20 11.42 -6.10 3.29
N GLN A 21 12.48 -6.34 2.49
CA GLN A 21 12.39 -6.33 1.03
C GLN A 21 11.31 -7.28 0.49
N SER A 22 11.13 -8.45 1.11
CA SER A 22 10.08 -9.41 0.71
C SER A 22 8.68 -8.81 0.82
N LYS A 23 8.38 -8.12 1.93
CA LYS A 23 7.09 -7.43 2.14
C LYS A 23 6.89 -6.30 1.12
N PHE A 24 7.96 -5.56 0.82
CA PHE A 24 7.93 -4.51 -0.20
C PHE A 24 7.66 -5.08 -1.60
N ASN A 25 8.38 -6.13 -1.99
CA ASN A 25 8.22 -6.78 -3.30
C ASN A 25 6.80 -7.36 -3.47
N ASN A 26 6.23 -7.96 -2.42
CA ASN A 26 4.87 -8.47 -2.45
C ASN A 26 3.84 -7.34 -2.68
N PHE A 27 4.01 -6.21 -1.98
CA PHE A 27 3.15 -5.05 -2.18
C PHE A 27 3.29 -4.45 -3.59
N MET A 28 4.52 -4.30 -4.08
CA MET A 28 4.79 -3.79 -5.44
C MET A 28 4.20 -4.72 -6.51
N SER A 29 4.35 -6.03 -6.33
CA SER A 29 3.74 -7.04 -7.20
C SER A 29 2.21 -6.92 -7.21
N TRP A 30 1.60 -6.81 -6.03
CA TRP A 30 0.16 -6.62 -5.89
C TRP A 30 -0.35 -5.33 -6.57
N GLY A 31 0.37 -4.22 -6.41
CA GLY A 31 0.02 -2.91 -6.95
C GLY A 31 0.38 -2.70 -8.42
N SER A 32 1.16 -3.61 -9.03
CA SER A 32 1.63 -3.52 -10.43
C SER A 32 0.53 -3.75 -11.48
N PHE A 33 -0.53 -4.48 -11.11
CA PHE A 33 -1.69 -4.65 -11.97
C PHE A 33 -2.59 -3.41 -11.86
N PRO A 34 -3.15 -2.88 -12.97
CA PRO A 34 -4.06 -1.73 -12.94
C PRO A 34 -5.34 -2.10 -12.16
N LYS A 35 -5.28 -1.93 -10.85
CA LYS A 35 -6.39 -2.07 -9.93
C LYS A 35 -6.79 -0.66 -9.52
N GLU A 36 -8.06 -0.32 -9.73
CA GLU A 36 -8.64 0.77 -8.96
C GLU A 36 -8.64 0.30 -7.50
N SER A 37 -7.73 0.85 -6.70
CA SER A 37 -7.86 0.78 -5.26
C SER A 37 -9.07 1.63 -4.90
N SER A 38 -10.23 1.01 -4.81
CA SER A 38 -11.37 1.60 -4.13
C SER A 38 -11.07 1.57 -2.65
N LEU A 39 -11.22 2.71 -1.98
CA LEU A 39 -11.46 2.72 -0.54
C LEU A 39 -12.70 1.86 -0.35
N ILE A 40 -12.52 0.60 0.00
CA ILE A 40 -13.66 -0.20 0.40
C ILE A 40 -13.97 0.33 1.79
N SER A 41 -14.84 1.34 1.87
CA SER A 41 -15.67 1.56 3.04
C SER A 41 -16.59 0.33 3.14
N VAL A 42 -15.99 -0.81 3.53
CA VAL A 42 -16.73 -2.00 3.93
C VAL A 42 -17.38 -1.60 5.24
N ASP A 43 -18.63 -1.20 5.10
CA ASP A 43 -19.65 -1.36 6.13
C ASP A 43 -19.31 -2.63 6.94
N ASN A 44 -18.87 -2.44 8.20
CA ASN A 44 -18.33 -3.41 9.17
C ASN A 44 -16.79 -3.47 9.34
N ASN A 45 -16.31 -2.56 10.20
CA ASN A 45 -15.43 -2.92 11.32
C ASN A 45 -13.97 -3.30 10.96
N HIS A 46 -13.28 -2.42 10.24
CA HIS A 46 -11.84 -2.52 9.95
C HIS A 46 -11.11 -1.25 10.35
N ASP A 47 -11.39 -0.77 11.57
CA ASP A 47 -10.53 0.19 12.25
C ASP A 47 -9.16 -0.48 12.49
N PHE A 48 -8.06 0.25 12.30
CA PHE A 48 -6.68 -0.26 12.46
C PHE A 48 -6.50 -0.93 13.84
N SER A 49 -7.25 -0.44 14.82
CA SER A 49 -7.33 -0.92 16.20
C SER A 49 -7.92 -2.32 16.37
N GLN A 50 -8.71 -2.81 15.40
CA GLN A 50 -9.45 -4.08 15.52
C GLN A 50 -8.80 -5.23 14.75
N ILE A 51 -8.05 -4.95 13.69
CA ILE A 51 -7.50 -5.98 12.80
C ILE A 51 -6.15 -6.51 13.31
N ASN A 52 -5.43 -5.73 14.14
CA ASN A 52 -4.09 -6.07 14.64
C ASN A 52 -3.17 -6.73 13.58
N PRO A 53 -2.98 -6.08 12.42
CA PRO A 53 -2.20 -6.66 11.33
C PRO A 53 -0.72 -6.79 11.73
N ALA A 54 -0.05 -7.85 11.27
CA ALA A 54 1.36 -8.08 11.56
C ALA A 54 2.30 -7.00 10.98
N TYR A 55 1.86 -6.29 9.94
CA TYR A 55 2.52 -5.11 9.39
C TYR A 55 1.54 -4.29 8.54
N ALA A 56 1.89 -3.04 8.29
CA ALA A 56 1.21 -2.17 7.34
C ALA A 56 2.20 -1.55 6.35
N VAL A 57 1.74 -1.23 5.16
CA VAL A 57 2.48 -0.53 4.12
C VAL A 57 1.92 0.88 4.00
N GLN A 58 2.78 1.87 4.15
CA GLN A 58 2.44 3.27 3.96
C GLN A 58 2.88 3.71 2.57
N LEU A 59 1.93 4.05 1.71
CA LEU A 59 2.18 4.65 0.41
C LEU A 59 2.16 6.17 0.55
N VAL A 60 3.28 6.81 0.23
CA VAL A 60 3.48 8.24 0.34
C VAL A 60 3.72 8.82 -1.04
N ARG A 61 3.00 9.90 -1.37
CA ARG A 61 3.27 10.74 -2.53
C ARG A 61 3.82 12.08 -2.09
N GLN A 62 4.95 12.46 -2.67
CA GLN A 62 5.59 13.76 -2.47
C GLN A 62 5.91 14.36 -3.84
N VAL A 63 5.84 15.68 -3.97
CA VAL A 63 6.36 16.40 -5.14
C VAL A 63 7.81 16.80 -4.84
N ASN A 64 8.75 16.40 -5.69
CA ASN A 64 10.16 16.82 -5.63
C ASN A 64 10.81 16.63 -4.24
N PHE A 65 10.52 15.52 -3.55
CA PHE A 65 11.00 15.26 -2.17
C PHE A 65 10.57 16.31 -1.13
N GLY A 66 9.57 17.13 -1.46
CA GLY A 66 9.05 18.19 -0.62
C GLY A 66 7.83 17.75 0.20
N PRO A 67 6.78 18.59 0.30
CA PRO A 67 5.63 18.31 1.14
C PRO A 67 4.87 17.05 0.70
N LEU A 68 4.21 16.44 1.68
CA LEU A 68 3.38 15.26 1.51
C LEU A 68 2.07 15.65 0.80
N GLU A 69 1.83 15.09 -0.37
CA GLU A 69 0.59 15.29 -1.13
C GLU A 69 -0.50 14.32 -0.70
N SER A 70 -0.12 13.05 -0.51
CA SER A 70 -1.06 12.01 -0.11
C SER A 70 -0.36 10.94 0.70
N LYS A 71 -1.08 10.41 1.69
CA LYS A 71 -0.69 9.23 2.45
C LYS A 71 -1.84 8.24 2.44
N ARG A 72 -1.52 6.98 2.17
CA ARG A 72 -2.48 5.88 2.12
C ARG A 72 -1.87 4.70 2.87
N TYR A 73 -2.70 3.94 3.58
CA TYR A 73 -2.25 2.80 4.36
C TYR A 73 -2.86 1.52 3.80
N PHE A 74 -2.06 0.47 3.75
CA PHE A 74 -2.46 -0.83 3.24
C PHE A 74 -2.05 -1.92 4.21
N ILE A 75 -2.93 -2.89 4.42
CA ILE A 75 -2.65 -4.05 5.27
C ILE A 75 -2.85 -5.33 4.47
N PRO A 76 -2.07 -6.39 4.72
CA PRO A 76 -2.30 -7.68 4.09
C PRO A 76 -3.61 -8.28 4.59
N LYS A 77 -4.34 -8.96 3.71
CA LYS A 77 -5.55 -9.71 4.07
C LYS A 77 -5.17 -11.10 4.60
N ASP A 78 -5.64 -11.46 5.80
CA ASP A 78 -5.34 -12.74 6.47
C ASP A 78 -5.56 -14.00 5.60
N SER A 79 -6.50 -13.94 4.64
CA SER A 79 -6.94 -15.12 3.88
C SER A 79 -6.34 -15.27 2.49
N SER A 80 -5.48 -14.36 2.02
CA SER A 80 -4.87 -14.46 0.68
C SER A 80 -3.48 -13.84 0.67
N GLU A 81 -2.49 -14.67 0.38
CA GLU A 81 -1.06 -14.43 0.65
C GLU A 81 -0.45 -13.20 -0.05
N ASN A 82 -1.18 -12.52 -0.94
CA ASN A 82 -0.69 -11.37 -1.69
C ASN A 82 -1.78 -10.32 -1.96
N ASP A 83 -2.87 -10.29 -1.19
CA ASP A 83 -3.90 -9.27 -1.34
C ASP A 83 -3.82 -8.23 -0.22
N TYR A 84 -3.96 -6.97 -0.60
CA TYR A 84 -3.90 -5.83 0.32
C TYR A 84 -5.20 -5.05 0.27
N VAL A 85 -5.61 -4.52 1.42
CA VAL A 85 -6.76 -3.63 1.55
C VAL A 85 -6.29 -2.27 2.01
N GLU A 86 -6.84 -1.22 1.40
CA GLU A 86 -6.62 0.14 1.86
C GLU A 86 -7.44 0.40 3.12
N VAL A 87 -6.82 1.02 4.12
CA VAL A 87 -7.44 1.37 5.40
C VAL A 87 -7.19 2.83 5.73
N SER A 88 -8.12 3.43 6.50
CA SER A 88 -7.93 4.75 7.10
C SER A 88 -7.01 4.68 8.33
N GLU A 89 -6.41 5.82 8.66
CA GLU A 89 -5.69 6.03 9.91
C GLU A 89 -6.62 6.01 11.13
#